data_AF-A0A2K2H7A2-F1
#
_entry.id   AF-A0A2K2H7A2-F1
#
_cell.length_a   1.000
_cell.length_b   1.000
_cell.length_c   1.000
_cell.angle_alpha   90.00
_cell.angle_beta   90.00
_cell.angle_gamma   90.00
#
_symmetry.space_group_name_H-M   'P 1'
#
loop_
_entity.id
_entity.type
_entity.pdbx_description
1 polymer ?
#
loop_
_entity_poly.entity_id
_entity_poly.type
_entity_poly.pdbx_seq_one_letter_code
_entity_poly.pdbx_strand_id
1 'polypeptide(L)'
;MNGNWLTTTRNDRQAHEETLSGAAVDAATMPHRTPGRERAMAKPAMTSQYGFTLLEVLVALTIFAIGLLGVAGLQLRAISFNNGSNIRTTLGTTAQSVMEGVMALESDDPRLATSGTAQWDLDPDSAATTLTLPGGGTYSATWTVTVDTPITGISRITVNVQGPQGSTMTLTSYKGYNL
;
A
#
# COMPACT_ATOMS: atom_id res chain seq x y z
N MET A 1 30.70 29.05 19.15
CA MET A 1 29.70 30.10 18.92
C MET A 1 28.68 30.00 20.05
N ASN A 2 28.86 30.87 21.05
CA ASN A 2 27.99 30.96 22.23
C ASN A 2 26.84 31.93 21.96
N GLY A 3 25.65 31.60 22.45
CA GLY A 3 24.48 32.48 22.39
C GLY A 3 23.43 32.12 23.45
N ASN A 4 23.73 32.50 24.70
CA ASN A 4 22.82 32.55 25.84
C ASN A 4 22.17 33.95 25.90
N TRP A 5 20.85 34.07 25.95
CA TRP A 5 20.12 35.27 26.40
C TRP A 5 18.72 34.85 26.92
N LEU A 6 18.55 34.66 28.24
CA LEU A 6 18.13 35.63 29.26
C LEU A 6 16.61 35.90 29.33
N THR A 7 16.02 35.34 30.39
CA THR A 7 14.78 35.73 31.05
C THR A 7 14.83 37.19 31.50
N THR A 8 13.82 37.99 31.14
CA THR A 8 13.64 39.33 31.70
C THR A 8 12.27 39.40 32.39
N THR A 9 12.32 39.44 33.71
CA THR A 9 11.29 40.01 34.58
C THR A 9 11.24 41.52 34.33
N ARG A 10 10.04 42.08 34.20
CA ARG A 10 9.84 43.54 34.22
C ARG A 10 8.71 43.85 35.19
N ASN A 11 9.11 44.11 36.42
CA ASN A 11 8.33 44.85 37.41
C ASN A 11 8.91 46.27 37.39
N ASP A 12 8.07 47.29 37.24
CA ASP A 12 8.30 48.66 37.75
C ASP A 12 7.17 49.60 37.28
N ARG A 13 6.27 49.93 38.21
CA ARG A 13 5.67 51.26 38.28
C ARG A 13 5.64 51.71 39.75
N GLN A 14 6.61 52.56 40.05
CA GLN A 14 6.60 53.62 41.07
C GLN A 14 5.39 54.55 40.85
N ALA A 15 4.88 55.40 41.74
CA ALA A 15 5.14 55.84 43.11
C ALA A 15 3.88 56.65 43.53
N HIS A 16 3.69 56.93 44.82
CA HIS A 16 3.24 58.24 45.33
C HIS A 16 3.20 58.20 46.87
N GLU A 17 4.08 58.98 47.49
CA GLU A 17 4.11 59.33 48.91
C GLU A 17 3.18 60.53 49.17
N GLU A 18 2.54 60.60 50.34
CA GLU A 18 2.39 61.83 51.17
C GLU A 18 1.67 61.55 52.51
N THR A 19 2.46 61.57 53.60
CA THR A 19 2.34 62.35 54.87
C THR A 19 1.15 63.33 55.01
N LEU A 20 0.42 63.60 56.13
CA LEU A 20 0.65 63.75 57.60
C LEU A 20 -0.74 63.89 58.32
N SER A 21 -0.97 63.36 59.54
CA SER A 21 -0.95 64.00 60.89
C SER A 21 -2.02 65.06 61.25
N GLY A 22 -2.77 64.80 62.34
CA GLY A 22 -3.58 65.74 63.15
C GLY A 22 -5.11 65.71 62.92
N ALA A 23 -6.03 65.93 63.86
CA ALA A 23 -6.13 65.89 65.31
C ALA A 23 -7.61 66.20 65.68
N ALA A 24 -8.15 65.56 66.74
CA ALA A 24 -9.41 65.86 67.45
C ALA A 24 -10.73 65.65 66.66
N VAL A 25 -11.93 65.32 67.19
CA VAL A 25 -12.60 65.54 68.48
C VAL A 25 -13.79 64.56 68.60
N ASP A 26 -14.22 64.28 69.83
CA ASP A 26 -15.60 63.95 70.27
C ASP A 26 -16.27 62.57 70.05
N ALA A 27 -16.32 61.84 71.18
CA ALA A 27 -17.52 61.36 71.88
C ALA A 27 -18.79 60.91 71.12
N ALA A 28 -19.12 59.64 71.36
CA ALA A 28 -20.45 59.08 71.61
C ALA A 28 -21.59 59.31 70.59
N THR A 29 -21.93 58.26 69.82
CA THR A 29 -23.29 57.63 69.72
C THR A 29 -23.34 56.65 68.52
N MET A 30 -23.77 55.41 68.78
CA MET A 30 -24.00 54.26 67.85
C MET A 30 -25.16 54.50 66.84
N PRO A 31 -25.54 53.57 65.92
CA PRO A 31 -24.84 52.42 65.30
C PRO A 31 -24.99 52.38 63.75
N HIS A 32 -24.12 51.67 63.03
CA HIS A 32 -24.53 51.13 61.72
C HIS A 32 -23.89 49.77 61.42
N ARG A 33 -24.76 48.80 61.12
CA ARG A 33 -24.44 47.40 60.79
C ARG A 33 -23.69 47.32 59.46
N THR A 34 -22.63 46.52 59.41
CA THR A 34 -22.27 45.82 58.16
C THR A 34 -21.79 44.40 58.48
N PRO A 35 -22.47 43.34 58.01
CA PRO A 35 -21.95 41.99 58.11
C PRO A 35 -20.84 41.77 57.08
N GLY A 36 -19.67 41.34 57.54
CA GLY A 36 -18.53 41.02 56.68
C GLY A 36 -18.76 39.71 55.92
N ARG A 37 -19.19 39.84 54.67
CA ARG A 37 -19.02 38.92 53.51
C ARG A 37 -18.40 37.55 53.83
N GLU A 38 -19.26 36.57 54.08
CA GLU A 38 -18.93 35.16 53.88
C GLU A 38 -18.54 34.96 52.41
N ARG A 39 -17.28 34.59 52.17
CA ARG A 39 -16.85 34.13 50.86
C ARG A 39 -17.58 32.81 50.60
N ALA A 40 -18.62 32.86 49.78
CA ALA A 40 -19.25 31.66 49.24
C ALA A 40 -18.18 30.87 48.48
N MET A 41 -17.66 29.83 49.13
CA MET A 41 -16.79 28.83 48.52
C MET A 41 -17.62 28.15 47.42
N ALA A 42 -17.38 28.50 46.16
CA ALA A 42 -17.98 27.81 45.04
C ALA A 42 -17.54 26.35 45.09
N LYS A 43 -18.46 25.48 45.50
CA LYS A 43 -18.25 24.04 45.57
C LYS A 43 -17.97 23.54 44.15
N PRO A 44 -16.83 22.89 43.86
CA PRO A 44 -16.57 22.37 42.54
C PRO A 44 -17.67 21.35 42.24
N ALA A 45 -18.42 21.57 41.17
CA ALA A 45 -19.39 20.61 40.68
C ALA A 45 -18.59 19.38 40.22
N MET A 46 -18.59 18.32 41.05
CA MET A 46 -18.04 17.03 40.67
C MET A 46 -18.86 16.51 39.50
N THR A 47 -18.30 16.61 38.29
CA THR A 47 -18.91 16.02 37.09
C THR A 47 -18.93 14.51 37.28
N SER A 48 -20.11 13.92 37.39
CA SER A 48 -20.27 12.47 37.47
C SER A 48 -19.78 11.85 36.15
N GLN A 49 -18.68 11.09 36.20
CA GLN A 49 -18.25 10.28 35.05
C GLN A 49 -19.16 9.05 34.99
N TYR A 50 -20.10 9.07 34.05
CA TYR A 50 -20.91 7.91 33.73
C TYR A 50 -20.01 6.91 32.99
N GLY A 51 -19.68 5.78 33.64
CA GLY A 51 -18.90 4.71 33.03
C GLY A 51 -19.61 4.10 31.82
N PHE A 52 -18.84 3.53 30.89
CA PHE A 52 -19.33 2.86 29.70
C PHE A 52 -20.36 1.78 30.03
N THR A 53 -21.47 1.76 29.31
CA THR A 53 -22.50 0.74 29.48
C THR A 53 -22.10 -0.56 28.76
N LEU A 54 -22.56 -1.73 29.24
CA LEU A 54 -22.37 -3.01 28.53
C LEU A 54 -22.89 -2.95 27.09
N LEU A 55 -23.99 -2.21 26.88
CA LEU A 55 -24.60 -1.99 25.59
C LEU A 55 -23.64 -1.28 24.61
N GLU A 56 -22.84 -0.35 25.10
CA GLU A 56 -21.90 0.43 24.28
C GLU A 56 -20.77 -0.45 23.72
N VAL A 57 -20.21 -1.34 24.54
CA VAL A 57 -19.21 -2.32 24.08
C VAL A 57 -19.84 -3.30 23.10
N LEU A 58 -21.08 -3.73 23.34
CA LEU A 58 -21.79 -4.63 22.42
C LEU A 58 -22.02 -3.98 21.06
N VAL A 59 -22.46 -2.72 21.03
CA VAL A 59 -22.64 -1.96 19.77
C VAL A 59 -21.28 -1.70 19.09
N ALA A 60 -20.22 -1.42 19.85
CA ALA A 60 -18.88 -1.26 19.27
C ALA A 60 -18.38 -2.56 18.61
N LEU A 61 -18.55 -3.70 19.27
CA LEU A 61 -18.17 -5.00 18.74
C LEU A 61 -18.99 -5.41 17.52
N THR A 62 -20.28 -5.08 17.46
CA THR A 62 -21.11 -5.39 16.27
C THR A 62 -20.66 -4.58 15.07
N ILE A 63 -20.45 -3.27 15.23
CA ILE A 63 -19.92 -2.41 14.16
C ILE A 63 -18.53 -2.89 13.73
N PHE A 64 -17.68 -3.25 14.70
CA PHE A 64 -16.35 -3.78 14.43
C PHE A 64 -16.37 -5.09 13.64
N ALA A 65 -17.26 -6.03 14.01
CA ALA A 65 -17.42 -7.30 13.30
C ALA A 65 -17.87 -7.08 11.84
N ILE A 66 -18.77 -6.14 11.59
CA ILE A 66 -19.18 -5.75 10.22
C ILE A 66 -17.97 -5.20 9.44
N GLY A 67 -17.16 -4.35 10.09
CA GLY A 67 -15.92 -3.83 9.49
C GLY A 67 -14.94 -4.95 9.11
N LEU A 68 -14.71 -5.91 10.00
CA LEU A 68 -13.84 -7.07 9.75
C LEU A 68 -14.34 -7.94 8.61
N LEU A 69 -15.66 -8.13 8.48
CA LEU A 69 -16.23 -8.90 7.37
C LEU A 69 -15.97 -8.20 6.03
N GLY A 70 -16.04 -6.86 5.99
CA GLY A 70 -15.64 -6.06 4.84
C GLY A 70 -14.18 -6.28 4.45
N VAL A 71 -13.27 -6.29 5.45
CA VAL A 71 -11.84 -6.55 5.23
C VAL A 71 -11.59 -7.98 4.73
N ALA A 72 -12.28 -8.98 5.28
CA ALA A 72 -12.17 -10.36 4.80
C ALA A 72 -12.57 -10.48 3.33
N GLY A 73 -13.64 -9.79 2.91
CA GLY A 73 -14.05 -9.72 1.51
C GLY A 73 -12.99 -9.08 0.60
N LEU A 74 -12.31 -8.03 1.08
CA LEU A 74 -11.21 -7.41 0.36
C LEU A 74 -10.01 -8.36 0.21
N GLN A 75 -9.67 -9.11 1.26
CA GLN A 75 -8.57 -10.08 1.24
C GLN A 75 -8.76 -11.15 0.17
N LEU A 76 -9.96 -11.72 0.06
CA LEU A 76 -10.27 -12.72 -0.98
C LEU A 76 -10.06 -12.16 -2.39
N ARG A 77 -10.52 -10.94 -2.64
CA ARG A 77 -10.34 -10.26 -3.93
C ARG A 77 -8.87 -9.98 -4.22
N ALA A 78 -8.10 -9.55 -3.22
CA ALA A 78 -6.67 -9.31 -3.36
C ALA A 78 -5.92 -10.59 -3.74
N ILE A 79 -6.26 -11.73 -3.14
CA ILE A 79 -5.67 -13.04 -3.49
C ILE A 79 -5.96 -13.40 -4.95
N SER A 80 -7.22 -13.31 -5.38
CA SER A 80 -7.59 -13.61 -6.78
C SER A 80 -6.90 -12.67 -7.77
N PHE A 81 -6.81 -11.38 -7.46
CA PHE A 81 -6.14 -10.40 -8.30
C PHE A 81 -4.63 -10.63 -8.38
N ASN A 82 -3.99 -10.92 -7.25
CA ASN A 82 -2.56 -11.27 -7.20
C ASN A 82 -2.29 -12.55 -7.99
N ASN A 83 -3.14 -13.57 -7.88
CA ASN A 83 -2.99 -14.79 -8.65
C ASN A 83 -3.07 -14.52 -10.17
N GLY A 84 -4.06 -13.75 -10.62
CA GLY A 84 -4.17 -13.35 -12.02
C GLY A 84 -2.97 -12.54 -12.51
N SER A 85 -2.44 -11.65 -11.67
CA SER A 85 -1.24 -10.85 -11.99
C SER A 85 0.02 -11.73 -12.09
N ASN A 86 0.15 -12.71 -11.19
CA ASN A 86 1.24 -13.68 -11.21
C ASN A 86 1.22 -14.52 -12.50
N ILE A 87 0.04 -15.02 -12.89
CA ILE A 87 -0.14 -15.79 -14.13
C ILE A 87 0.28 -14.96 -15.34
N ARG A 88 -0.19 -13.71 -15.46
CA ARG A 88 0.15 -12.84 -16.60
C ARG A 88 1.64 -12.53 -16.68
N THR A 89 2.26 -12.28 -15.53
CA THR A 89 3.70 -12.00 -15.43
C THR A 89 4.49 -13.22 -15.87
N THR A 90 4.19 -14.38 -15.30
CA THR A 90 4.85 -15.65 -15.61
C THR A 90 4.68 -16.02 -17.08
N LEU A 91 3.45 -15.89 -17.61
CA LEU A 91 3.16 -16.15 -19.01
C LEU A 91 4.01 -15.26 -19.94
N GLY A 92 4.19 -13.98 -19.56
CA GLY A 92 5.00 -13.03 -20.30
C GLY A 92 6.47 -13.35 -20.28
N THR A 93 7.03 -13.61 -19.10
CA THR A 93 8.44 -13.97 -18.95
C THR A 93 8.74 -15.29 -19.66
N THR A 94 7.83 -16.27 -19.59
CA THR A 94 7.97 -17.54 -20.30
C THR A 94 7.93 -17.33 -21.81
N ALA A 95 6.98 -16.54 -22.34
CA ALA A 95 6.91 -16.26 -23.77
C ALA A 95 8.17 -15.55 -24.30
N GLN A 96 8.70 -14.58 -23.55
CA GLN A 96 9.94 -13.91 -23.90
C GLN A 96 11.14 -14.86 -23.87
N SER A 97 11.29 -15.66 -22.81
CA SER A 97 12.37 -16.67 -22.72
C SER A 97 12.35 -17.68 -23.88
N VAL A 98 11.16 -18.17 -24.24
CA VAL A 98 10.99 -19.06 -25.41
C VAL A 98 11.37 -18.34 -26.70
N MET A 99 10.93 -17.09 -26.88
CA MET A 99 11.28 -16.28 -28.05
C MET A 99 12.80 -16.08 -28.14
N GLU A 100 13.46 -15.73 -27.04
CA GLU A 100 14.91 -15.59 -26.95
C GLU A 100 15.61 -16.89 -27.31
N GLY A 101 15.14 -18.03 -26.82
CA GLY A 101 15.68 -19.34 -27.15
C GLY A 101 15.59 -19.68 -28.64
N VAL A 102 14.45 -19.42 -29.28
CA VAL A 102 14.31 -19.60 -30.74
C VAL A 102 15.18 -18.58 -31.51
N MET A 103 15.29 -17.35 -31.00
CA MET A 103 16.15 -16.32 -31.60
C MET A 103 17.64 -16.58 -31.41
N ALA A 104 18.03 -17.41 -30.45
CA ALA A 104 19.41 -17.82 -30.24
C ALA A 104 19.88 -18.93 -31.20
N LEU A 105 18.98 -19.56 -31.97
CA LEU A 105 19.36 -20.57 -32.97
C LEU A 105 20.36 -20.00 -33.98
N GLU A 106 21.20 -20.82 -34.60
CA GLU A 106 22.06 -20.31 -35.68
C GLU A 106 21.21 -20.04 -36.94
N SER A 107 21.70 -19.17 -37.84
CA SER A 107 20.92 -18.79 -39.03
C SER A 107 20.84 -19.92 -40.07
N ASP A 108 21.77 -20.86 -40.02
CA ASP A 108 21.84 -22.10 -40.80
C ASP A 108 21.14 -23.28 -40.12
N ASP A 109 20.47 -23.07 -38.97
CA ASP A 109 19.70 -24.12 -38.31
C ASP A 109 18.57 -24.61 -39.24
N PRO A 110 18.52 -25.92 -39.58
CA PRO A 110 17.57 -26.45 -40.55
C PRO A 110 16.10 -26.27 -40.12
N ARG A 111 15.85 -26.07 -38.81
CA ARG A 111 14.51 -25.81 -38.28
C ARG A 111 14.02 -24.40 -38.64
N LEU A 112 14.91 -23.47 -38.95
CA LEU A 112 14.54 -22.14 -39.46
C LEU A 112 14.25 -22.16 -40.97
N ALA A 113 14.79 -23.13 -41.70
CA ALA A 113 14.57 -23.31 -43.15
C ALA A 113 13.38 -24.21 -43.49
N THR A 114 12.66 -24.73 -42.48
CA THR A 114 11.49 -25.61 -42.67
C THR A 114 10.27 -25.04 -41.97
N SER A 115 9.15 -24.89 -42.68
CA SER A 115 7.90 -24.48 -42.05
C SER A 115 7.33 -25.62 -41.20
N GLY A 116 6.92 -25.31 -39.98
CA GLY A 116 6.42 -26.32 -39.05
C GLY A 116 6.13 -25.76 -37.67
N THR A 117 5.52 -26.59 -36.83
CA THR A 117 5.25 -26.27 -35.42
C THR A 117 5.90 -27.32 -34.54
N ALA A 118 6.62 -26.88 -33.52
CA ALA A 118 7.24 -27.76 -32.54
C ALA A 118 6.90 -27.31 -31.11
N GLN A 119 6.90 -28.28 -30.20
CA GLN A 119 6.85 -27.99 -28.76
C GLN A 119 8.19 -27.41 -28.33
N TRP A 120 8.14 -26.45 -27.43
CA TRP A 120 9.32 -25.95 -26.75
C TRP A 120 9.52 -26.70 -25.44
N ASP A 121 10.76 -27.07 -25.16
CA ASP A 121 11.15 -27.68 -23.90
C ASP A 121 11.30 -26.60 -22.82
N LEU A 122 10.34 -26.56 -21.88
CA LEU A 122 10.33 -25.57 -20.80
C LEU A 122 11.12 -26.04 -19.57
N ASP A 123 11.50 -27.32 -19.52
CA ASP A 123 12.25 -27.91 -18.42
C ASP A 123 13.41 -28.75 -18.97
N PRO A 124 14.59 -28.13 -19.17
CA PRO A 124 15.72 -28.78 -19.82
C PRO A 124 16.25 -29.99 -19.04
N ASP A 125 15.92 -30.11 -17.74
CA ASP A 125 16.35 -31.24 -16.90
C ASP A 125 15.46 -32.47 -17.07
N SER A 126 14.24 -32.31 -17.60
CA SER A 126 13.26 -33.40 -17.72
C SER A 126 12.70 -33.60 -19.14
N ALA A 127 13.13 -32.77 -20.11
CA ALA A 127 12.59 -32.73 -21.47
C ALA A 127 11.06 -32.57 -21.50
N ALA A 128 10.49 -31.93 -20.47
CA ALA A 128 9.06 -31.78 -20.33
C ALA A 128 8.55 -30.63 -21.20
N THR A 129 7.55 -30.93 -22.02
CA THR A 129 6.82 -29.94 -22.83
C THR A 129 5.90 -29.04 -21.98
N THR A 130 5.86 -29.29 -20.67
CA THR A 130 5.07 -28.53 -19.71
C THR A 130 5.87 -28.22 -18.47
N LEU A 131 5.77 -26.97 -17.99
CA LEU A 131 6.33 -26.54 -16.72
C LEU A 131 5.21 -26.34 -15.71
N THR A 132 5.24 -27.04 -14.58
CA THR A 132 4.27 -26.87 -13.50
C THR A 132 4.91 -26.14 -12.32
N LEU A 133 4.41 -24.94 -12.04
CA LEU A 133 4.88 -24.09 -10.95
C LEU A 133 3.95 -24.24 -9.73
N PRO A 134 4.47 -24.50 -8.53
CA PRO A 134 3.66 -24.54 -7.31
C PRO A 134 2.90 -23.23 -7.11
N GLY A 135 1.56 -23.31 -7.05
CA GLY A 135 0.69 -22.13 -6.94
C GLY A 135 0.62 -21.25 -8.19
N GLY A 136 1.42 -21.52 -9.22
CA GLY A 136 1.44 -20.81 -10.50
C GLY A 136 0.77 -21.55 -11.65
N GLY A 137 0.48 -22.85 -11.47
CA GLY A 137 -0.17 -23.73 -12.44
C GLY A 137 0.76 -24.22 -13.56
N THR A 138 0.19 -24.81 -14.61
CA THR A 138 0.93 -25.46 -15.69
C THR A 138 1.00 -24.56 -16.93
N TYR A 139 2.19 -24.51 -17.53
CA TYR A 139 2.50 -23.78 -18.75
C TYR A 139 3.00 -24.72 -19.83
N SER A 140 2.70 -24.43 -21.07
CA SER A 140 3.25 -25.10 -22.25
C SER A 140 3.56 -24.07 -23.33
N ALA A 141 4.50 -24.39 -24.21
CA ALA A 141 4.91 -23.47 -25.27
C ALA A 141 5.11 -24.20 -26.59
N THR A 142 4.65 -23.57 -27.66
CA THR A 142 4.87 -24.01 -29.03
C THR A 142 5.48 -22.90 -29.84
N TRP A 143 6.31 -23.23 -30.80
CA TRP A 143 6.83 -22.27 -31.75
C TRP A 143 6.56 -22.76 -33.17
N THR A 144 6.11 -21.84 -34.02
CA THR A 144 5.77 -22.09 -35.41
C THR A 144 6.69 -21.27 -36.30
N VAL A 145 7.34 -21.94 -37.24
CA VAL A 145 8.13 -21.33 -38.30
C VAL A 145 7.30 -21.29 -39.58
N THR A 146 7.25 -20.13 -40.21
CA THR A 146 6.77 -19.97 -41.59
C THR A 146 7.90 -19.34 -42.40
N VAL A 147 8.50 -20.11 -43.29
CA VAL A 147 9.61 -19.65 -44.14
C VAL A 147 9.13 -18.70 -45.22
N ASP A 148 10.07 -18.01 -45.87
CA ASP A 148 9.83 -17.07 -46.97
C ASP A 148 8.73 -16.04 -46.68
N THR A 149 8.63 -15.58 -45.43
CA THR A 149 7.58 -14.67 -44.96
C THR A 149 8.18 -13.52 -44.14
N PRO A 150 8.06 -12.25 -44.57
CA PRO A 150 7.29 -11.79 -45.73
C PRO A 150 8.05 -11.87 -47.07
N ILE A 151 9.35 -12.13 -47.05
CA ILE A 151 10.21 -12.23 -48.23
C ILE A 151 11.09 -13.48 -48.14
N THR A 152 11.60 -13.92 -49.29
CA THR A 152 12.50 -15.08 -49.37
C THR A 152 13.71 -14.93 -48.48
N GLY A 153 14.10 -16.01 -47.79
CA GLY A 153 15.24 -16.03 -46.86
C GLY A 153 14.95 -15.44 -45.48
N ILE A 154 13.70 -15.05 -45.19
CA ILE A 154 13.23 -14.68 -43.86
C ILE A 154 12.16 -15.66 -43.38
N SER A 155 12.35 -16.16 -42.17
CA SER A 155 11.38 -16.97 -41.46
C SER A 155 10.64 -16.15 -40.43
N ARG A 156 9.31 -16.19 -40.49
CA ARG A 156 8.43 -15.69 -39.43
C ARG A 156 8.31 -16.75 -38.35
N ILE A 157 8.66 -16.37 -37.14
CA ILE A 157 8.58 -17.20 -35.94
C ILE A 157 7.40 -16.71 -35.11
N THR A 158 6.48 -17.62 -34.78
CA THR A 158 5.34 -17.34 -33.88
C THR A 158 5.44 -18.26 -32.68
N VAL A 159 5.69 -17.69 -31.51
CA VAL A 159 5.68 -18.38 -30.23
C VAL A 159 4.29 -18.26 -29.62
N ASN A 160 3.73 -19.37 -29.19
CA ASN A 160 2.45 -19.45 -28.49
C ASN A 160 2.66 -20.16 -27.15
N VAL A 161 2.48 -19.42 -26.06
CA VAL A 161 2.54 -19.95 -24.70
C VAL A 161 1.15 -20.03 -24.13
N GLN A 162 0.81 -21.18 -23.57
CA GLN A 162 -0.43 -21.43 -22.86
C GLN A 162 -0.12 -21.58 -21.38
N GLY A 163 -0.95 -20.97 -20.55
CA GLY A 163 -0.89 -21.04 -19.11
C GLY A 163 -2.22 -21.49 -18.50
N PRO A 164 -2.34 -21.40 -17.17
CA PRO A 164 -3.54 -21.81 -16.45
C PRO A 164 -4.76 -20.99 -16.85
N GLN A 165 -5.94 -21.55 -16.59
CA GLN A 165 -7.23 -20.86 -16.79
C GLN A 165 -7.46 -20.41 -18.25
N GLY A 166 -6.83 -21.08 -19.22
CA GLY A 166 -6.92 -20.74 -20.64
C GLY A 166 -6.19 -19.46 -21.02
N SER A 167 -5.25 -18.99 -20.19
CA SER A 167 -4.44 -17.81 -20.50
C SER A 167 -3.47 -18.15 -21.63
N THR A 168 -3.44 -17.33 -22.68
CA THR A 168 -2.55 -17.54 -23.83
C THR A 168 -1.81 -16.26 -24.16
N MET A 169 -0.56 -16.40 -24.60
CA MET A 169 0.25 -15.31 -25.13
C MET A 169 0.90 -15.72 -26.43
N THR A 170 0.82 -14.85 -27.43
CA THR A 170 1.43 -15.05 -28.73
C THR A 170 2.43 -13.94 -29.00
N LEU A 171 3.65 -14.31 -29.36
CA LEU A 171 4.70 -13.39 -29.80
C LEU A 171 5.10 -13.75 -31.23
N THR A 172 5.24 -12.75 -32.09
CA THR A 172 5.71 -12.94 -33.46
C THR A 172 6.97 -12.14 -33.69
N SER A 173 7.95 -12.76 -34.35
CA SER A 173 9.19 -12.13 -34.73
C SER A 173 9.70 -12.73 -36.04
N TYR A 174 10.78 -12.17 -36.58
CA TYR A 174 11.33 -12.52 -37.89
C TYR A 174 12.83 -12.76 -37.77
N LYS A 175 13.32 -13.76 -38.49
CA LYS A 175 14.73 -14.13 -38.50
C LYS A 175 15.16 -14.57 -39.89
N GLY A 176 16.31 -14.07 -40.34
CA GLY A 176 16.92 -14.55 -41.58
C GLY A 176 17.46 -15.96 -41.40
N TYR A 177 17.37 -16.78 -42.45
CA TYR A 177 18.04 -18.07 -42.50
C TYR A 177 18.94 -18.17 -43.74
N ASN A 178 20.03 -18.91 -43.61
CA ASN A 178 20.95 -19.19 -44.70
C ASN A 178 20.71 -20.63 -45.20
N LEU A 179 20.76 -20.82 -46.51
CA LEU A 179 20.67 -22.11 -47.18
C LEU A 179 22.06 -22.69 -47.45
#